data_AF-A0A433IDG3-F1
#
_entry.id   AF-A0A433IDG3-F1
#
_cell.length_a   1.000
_cell.length_b   1.000
_cell.length_c   1.000
_cell.angle_alpha   90.00
_cell.angle_beta   90.00
_cell.angle_gamma   90.00
#
_symmetry.space_group_name_H-M   'P 1'
#
loop_
_entity.id
_entity.type
_entity.pdbx_description
1 polymer ?
#
loop_
_entity_poly.entity_id
_entity_poly.type
_entity_poly.pdbx_seq_one_letter_code
_entity_poly.pdbx_strand_id
1 'polypeptide(L)'
;MPCSSYPHGFYLAFSTQQTCITNEIITMTDTLDSSPSWHACLRQHTAAAHQALEHAAPLRRLVAADLSRVEYGGLLARFWGFLAPLEPLLRERLAHSTWLVFVDPALRLDGLHADLHLLGIDPAGLPVAKGDWLAADPAAAVGVLYVLLGSTLGGQVIIRALGKSLGLSAASGAAYHAAEAARAERAWPRFLATLDATPWNTSAARTLQTAAVATFQHFQDWLEQPIPTEERL
;
A
#
# COMPACT_ATOMS: atom_id res chain seq x y z
N MET A 1 25.28 -20.29 25.17
CA MET A 1 24.15 -20.34 24.22
C MET A 1 23.24 -21.49 24.63
N PRO A 2 21.90 -21.41 24.52
CA PRO A 2 21.14 -20.61 23.55
C PRO A 2 19.99 -19.78 24.16
N CYS A 3 19.50 -18.79 23.41
CA CYS A 3 18.09 -18.45 23.26
C CYS A 3 17.99 -17.21 22.36
N SER A 4 17.86 -17.48 21.06
CA SER A 4 17.42 -16.49 20.08
C SER A 4 15.89 -16.43 20.16
N SER A 5 15.37 -15.28 20.58
CA SER A 5 13.94 -14.97 20.57
C SER A 5 13.73 -13.91 19.50
N TYR A 6 13.47 -14.36 18.27
CA TYR A 6 12.89 -13.50 17.25
C TYR A 6 11.47 -13.12 17.69
N PRO A 7 11.07 -11.84 17.69
CA PRO A 7 9.68 -11.51 17.92
C PRO A 7 8.84 -12.02 16.74
N HIS A 8 7.79 -12.74 17.11
CA HIS A 8 6.74 -13.29 16.27
C HIS A 8 6.34 -12.35 15.11
N GLY A 9 6.22 -12.96 13.93
CA GLY A 9 5.81 -12.30 12.70
C GLY A 9 4.44 -11.63 12.79
N PHE A 10 4.23 -10.71 11.84
CA PHE A 10 2.98 -10.03 11.55
C PHE A 10 1.84 -11.04 11.35
N TYR A 11 1.14 -11.40 12.42
CA TYR A 11 -0.07 -12.21 12.36
C TYR A 11 -1.22 -11.44 12.98
N LEU A 12 -2.01 -10.79 12.12
CA LEU A 12 -3.42 -10.56 12.39
C LEU A 12 -4.23 -11.04 11.17
N ALA A 13 -4.68 -12.30 11.30
CA ALA A 13 -5.83 -12.94 10.65
C ALA A 13 -5.91 -12.87 9.11
N PHE A 14 -5.19 -13.75 8.40
CA PHE A 14 -5.39 -14.04 6.97
C PHE A 14 -5.25 -15.54 6.68
N SER A 15 -6.28 -16.34 6.98
CA SER A 15 -6.40 -17.67 6.40
C SER A 15 -7.84 -18.15 6.40
N THR A 16 -8.52 -17.95 5.29
CA THR A 16 -9.54 -18.86 4.76
C THR A 16 -9.40 -18.84 3.24
N GLN A 17 -9.06 -19.99 2.67
CA GLN A 17 -8.99 -20.17 1.22
C GLN A 17 -10.43 -20.22 0.67
N GLN A 18 -10.81 -19.25 -0.16
CA GLN A 18 -12.03 -19.30 -0.96
C GLN A 18 -11.67 -18.83 -2.37
N THR A 19 -11.90 -19.66 -3.38
CA THR A 19 -11.53 -19.41 -4.78
C THR A 19 -12.50 -18.44 -5.45
N CYS A 20 -12.01 -17.39 -6.13
CA CYS A 20 -12.86 -16.56 -6.99
C CYS A 20 -13.21 -17.26 -8.30
N ILE A 21 -14.46 -17.16 -8.75
CA ILE A 21 -14.93 -17.76 -10.01
C ILE A 21 -14.99 -16.71 -11.11
N THR A 22 -14.44 -17.04 -12.28
CA THR A 22 -14.75 -16.45 -13.59
C THR A 22 -16.04 -17.06 -14.12
N ASN A 23 -17.02 -16.21 -14.50
CA ASN A 23 -18.34 -16.60 -15.02
C ASN A 23 -18.33 -17.81 -15.97
N GLU A 24 -18.82 -18.95 -15.48
CA GLU A 24 -19.51 -19.95 -16.31
C GLU A 24 -20.92 -20.18 -15.73
N ILE A 25 -21.88 -20.32 -16.64
CA ILE A 25 -23.31 -20.39 -16.37
C ILE A 25 -23.61 -21.67 -15.57
N ILE A 26 -24.08 -21.53 -14.33
CA ILE A 26 -24.57 -22.66 -13.51
C ILE A 26 -26.07 -22.48 -13.26
N THR A 27 -26.85 -23.46 -13.72
CA THR A 27 -28.30 -23.58 -13.50
C THR A 27 -28.63 -23.98 -12.06
N MET A 28 -29.71 -23.36 -11.54
CA MET A 28 -30.29 -23.43 -10.19
C MET A 28 -30.33 -24.80 -9.49
N THR A 29 -29.86 -24.84 -8.24
CA THR A 29 -30.61 -25.36 -7.07
C THR A 29 -30.03 -24.79 -5.77
N ASP A 30 -30.88 -24.08 -5.03
CA ASP A 30 -30.87 -23.72 -3.60
C ASP A 30 -29.58 -23.96 -2.77
N THR A 31 -28.68 -22.97 -2.79
CA THR A 31 -27.77 -22.66 -1.68
C THR A 31 -27.81 -21.15 -1.46
N LEU A 32 -28.04 -20.72 -0.22
CA LEU A 32 -28.01 -19.30 0.15
C LEU A 32 -26.61 -18.74 -0.16
N ASP A 33 -26.61 -17.88 -1.16
CA ASP A 33 -25.57 -16.97 -1.65
C ASP A 33 -24.34 -16.83 -0.76
N SER A 34 -23.20 -17.29 -1.27
CA SER A 34 -21.89 -16.82 -0.78
C SER A 34 -20.87 -16.90 -1.90
N SER A 35 -21.20 -16.28 -3.04
CA SER A 35 -20.14 -15.84 -3.94
C SER A 35 -19.19 -14.94 -3.13
N PRO A 36 -17.86 -15.18 -3.16
CA PRO A 36 -16.93 -14.37 -2.39
C PRO A 36 -17.08 -12.89 -2.80
N SER A 37 -17.08 -12.00 -1.82
CA SER A 37 -17.11 -10.55 -2.03
C SER A 37 -15.92 -10.10 -2.88
N TRP A 38 -16.04 -8.95 -3.55
CA TRP A 38 -14.93 -8.39 -4.33
C TRP A 38 -13.72 -8.10 -3.45
N HIS A 39 -13.92 -7.67 -2.20
CA HIS A 39 -12.81 -7.51 -1.27
C HIS A 39 -12.13 -8.82 -0.90
N ALA A 40 -12.88 -9.91 -0.68
CA ALA A 40 -12.30 -11.22 -0.36
C ALA A 40 -11.49 -11.71 -1.57
N CYS A 41 -12.02 -11.45 -2.77
CA CYS A 41 -11.34 -11.81 -3.99
C CYS A 41 -10.04 -11.05 -4.20
N LEU A 42 -10.04 -9.73 -4.04
CA LEU A 42 -8.84 -8.92 -4.12
C LEU A 42 -7.78 -9.35 -3.11
N ARG A 43 -8.20 -9.55 -1.86
CA ARG A 43 -7.34 -10.01 -0.77
C ARG A 43 -6.64 -11.31 -1.13
N GLN A 44 -7.36 -12.27 -1.72
CA GLN A 44 -6.77 -13.52 -2.19
C GLN A 44 -5.76 -13.27 -3.31
N HIS A 45 -6.12 -12.47 -4.32
CA HIS A 45 -5.28 -12.20 -5.49
C HIS A 45 -3.99 -11.44 -5.13
N THR A 46 -4.05 -10.55 -4.13
CA THR A 46 -2.90 -9.78 -3.69
C THR A 46 -2.08 -10.47 -2.60
N ALA A 47 -2.54 -11.59 -2.03
CA ALA A 47 -1.92 -12.21 -0.85
C ALA A 47 -0.43 -12.53 -1.04
N ALA A 48 -0.06 -13.15 -2.17
CA ALA A 48 1.32 -13.51 -2.44
C ALA A 48 2.22 -12.28 -2.63
N ALA A 49 1.75 -11.27 -3.37
CA ALA A 49 2.51 -10.04 -3.61
C ALA A 49 2.65 -9.18 -2.33
N HIS A 50 1.59 -9.14 -1.51
CA HIS A 50 1.62 -8.51 -0.20
C HIS A 50 2.65 -9.19 0.71
N GLN A 51 2.61 -10.52 0.82
CA GLN A 51 3.56 -11.27 1.62
C GLN A 51 5.00 -11.06 1.12
N ALA A 52 5.23 -11.08 -0.20
CA ALA A 52 6.56 -10.84 -0.76
C ALA A 52 7.10 -9.45 -0.35
N LEU A 53 6.27 -8.40 -0.49
CA LEU A 53 6.62 -7.05 -0.10
C LEU A 53 6.94 -6.94 1.40
N GLU A 54 6.15 -7.56 2.28
CA GLU A 54 6.43 -7.56 3.73
C GLU A 54 7.78 -8.19 4.09
N HIS A 55 8.24 -9.17 3.30
CA HIS A 55 9.52 -9.83 3.51
C HIS A 55 10.69 -9.13 2.80
N ALA A 56 10.43 -8.11 1.98
CA ALA A 56 11.44 -7.35 1.28
C ALA A 56 12.41 -6.67 2.28
N ALA A 57 13.71 -6.80 2.02
CA ALA A 57 14.75 -6.31 2.93
C ALA A 57 14.59 -4.82 3.30
N PRO A 58 14.25 -3.90 2.37
CA PRO A 58 14.02 -2.49 2.71
C PRO A 58 12.89 -2.27 3.72
N LEU A 59 11.74 -2.95 3.58
CA LEU A 59 10.62 -2.79 4.53
C LEU A 59 10.94 -3.38 5.90
N ARG A 60 11.67 -4.50 5.95
CA ARG A 60 12.08 -5.09 7.22
C ARG A 60 13.00 -4.18 8.04
N ARG A 61 13.72 -3.23 7.42
CA ARG A 61 14.52 -2.23 8.14
C ARG A 61 13.65 -1.29 8.99
N LEU A 62 12.42 -0.98 8.59
CA LEU A 62 11.53 -0.08 9.35
C LEU A 62 11.21 -0.57 10.77
N VAL A 63 11.32 -1.87 11.01
CA VAL A 63 11.06 -2.48 12.32
C VAL A 63 12.33 -2.95 13.03
N ALA A 64 13.50 -2.66 12.47
CA ALA A 64 14.77 -3.04 13.05
C ALA A 64 15.16 -2.12 14.21
N ALA A 65 15.74 -2.72 15.27
CA ALA A 65 16.15 -1.97 16.46
C ALA A 65 17.34 -1.05 16.21
N ASP A 66 18.17 -1.37 15.22
CA ASP A 66 19.38 -0.65 14.82
C ASP A 66 19.15 0.24 13.58
N LEU A 67 17.90 0.54 13.23
CA LEU A 67 17.58 1.47 12.15
C LEU A 67 18.21 2.84 12.45
N SER A 68 19.03 3.34 11.53
CA SER A 68 19.59 4.68 11.62
C SER A 68 18.68 5.73 10.97
N ARG A 69 18.88 7.00 11.34
CA ARG A 69 18.13 8.12 10.76
C ARG A 69 18.41 8.29 9.26
N VAL A 70 19.64 7.99 8.82
CA VAL A 70 20.05 8.04 7.41
C VAL A 70 19.32 6.96 6.60
N GLU A 71 19.31 5.71 7.08
CA GLU A 71 18.57 4.63 6.42
C GLU A 71 17.07 4.92 6.35
N TYR A 72 16.49 5.43 7.43
CA TYR A 72 15.09 5.82 7.46
C TYR A 72 14.77 6.94 6.45
N GLY A 73 15.62 7.97 6.37
CA GLY A 73 15.50 9.01 5.34
C GLY A 73 15.59 8.47 3.92
N GLY A 74 16.50 7.53 3.67
CA GLY A 74 16.58 6.83 2.39
C GLY A 74 15.32 6.04 2.04
N LEU A 75 14.67 5.41 3.03
CA LEU A 75 13.39 4.71 2.83
C LEU A 75 12.25 5.69 2.53
N LEU A 76 12.14 6.80 3.27
CA LEU A 76 11.13 7.83 2.98
C LEU A 76 11.33 8.44 1.60
N ALA A 77 12.58 8.65 1.18
CA ALA A 77 12.89 9.13 -0.16
C ALA A 77 12.41 8.17 -1.25
N ARG A 78 12.51 6.86 -1.03
CA ARG A 78 11.94 5.86 -1.94
C ARG A 78 10.41 5.87 -1.92
N PHE A 79 9.79 6.02 -0.75
CA PHE A 79 8.32 6.10 -0.67
C PHE A 79 7.80 7.32 -1.42
N TRP A 80 8.48 8.46 -1.27
CA TRP A 80 8.25 9.66 -2.08
C TRP A 80 8.40 9.36 -3.56
N GLY A 81 9.52 8.76 -3.97
CA GLY A 81 9.79 8.45 -5.37
C GLY A 81 8.73 7.58 -6.03
N PHE A 82 8.09 6.68 -5.28
CA PHE A 82 7.01 5.85 -5.78
C PHE A 82 5.66 6.59 -5.81
N LEU A 83 5.31 7.32 -4.74
CA LEU A 83 3.99 7.94 -4.60
C LEU A 83 3.86 9.25 -5.38
N ALA A 84 4.94 10.02 -5.52
CA ALA A 84 4.96 11.31 -6.21
C ALA A 84 4.38 11.27 -7.63
N PRO A 85 4.76 10.31 -8.51
CA PRO A 85 4.15 10.18 -9.83
C PRO A 85 2.76 9.55 -9.78
N LEU A 86 2.45 8.73 -8.76
CA LEU A 86 1.23 7.93 -8.70
C LEU A 86 0.00 8.74 -8.27
N GLU A 87 0.14 9.61 -7.27
CA GLU A 87 -0.98 10.38 -6.72
C GLU A 87 -1.69 11.28 -7.75
N PRO A 88 -0.98 12.04 -8.62
CA PRO A 88 -1.63 12.81 -9.69
C PRO A 88 -2.34 11.92 -10.71
N LEU A 89 -1.77 10.76 -11.04
CA LEU A 89 -2.40 9.81 -11.96
C LEU A 89 -3.72 9.28 -11.40
N LEU A 90 -3.78 8.97 -10.10
CA LEU A 90 -5.04 8.54 -9.46
C LEU A 90 -6.12 9.62 -9.54
N ARG A 91 -5.76 10.89 -9.29
CA ARG A 91 -6.69 12.01 -9.46
C ARG A 91 -7.19 12.13 -10.90
N GLU A 92 -6.29 12.05 -11.88
CA GLU A 92 -6.63 12.14 -13.30
C GLU A 92 -7.58 11.00 -13.72
N ARG A 93 -7.21 9.75 -13.42
CA ARG A 93 -7.97 8.56 -13.86
C ARG A 93 -9.33 8.43 -13.19
N LEU A 94 -9.52 9.03 -12.03
CA LEU A 94 -10.77 8.99 -11.27
C LEU A 94 -11.55 10.30 -11.28
N ALA A 95 -11.10 11.34 -12.00
CA ALA A 95 -11.69 12.69 -11.99
C ALA A 95 -13.20 12.71 -12.29
N HIS A 96 -13.69 11.77 -13.11
CA HIS A 96 -15.10 11.65 -13.49
C HIS A 96 -15.77 10.40 -12.91
N SER A 97 -15.20 9.83 -11.85
CA SER A 97 -15.65 8.60 -11.23
C SER A 97 -16.24 8.84 -9.84
N THR A 98 -17.24 8.04 -9.46
CA THR A 98 -17.75 8.01 -8.07
C THR A 98 -16.68 7.59 -7.06
N TRP A 99 -15.63 6.92 -7.53
CA TRP A 99 -14.46 6.52 -6.75
C TRP A 99 -13.54 7.67 -6.34
N LEU A 100 -13.71 8.88 -6.90
CA LEU A 100 -12.91 10.06 -6.57
C LEU A 100 -12.90 10.37 -5.06
N VAL A 101 -14.00 10.07 -4.37
CA VAL A 101 -14.16 10.29 -2.92
C VAL A 101 -13.18 9.49 -2.05
N PHE A 102 -12.49 8.49 -2.63
CA PHE A 102 -11.49 7.65 -1.98
C PHE A 102 -10.05 8.04 -2.34
N VAL A 103 -9.85 8.99 -3.26
CA VAL A 103 -8.51 9.45 -3.63
C VAL A 103 -7.87 10.21 -2.47
N ASP A 104 -8.47 11.29 -1.98
CA ASP A 104 -7.89 12.11 -0.91
C ASP A 104 -7.53 11.32 0.36
N PRO A 105 -8.35 10.37 0.84
CA PRO A 105 -7.96 9.51 1.97
C PRO A 105 -6.77 8.57 1.69
N ALA A 106 -6.45 8.30 0.43
CA ALA A 106 -5.34 7.44 0.00
C ALA A 106 -4.04 8.22 -0.24
N LEU A 107 -4.09 9.55 -0.30
CA LEU A 107 -2.93 10.41 -0.53
C LEU A 107 -2.10 10.59 0.75
N ARG A 108 -0.78 10.55 0.59
CA ARG A 108 0.19 10.50 1.69
C ARG A 108 1.44 11.35 1.46
N LEU A 109 1.54 12.03 0.30
CA LEU A 109 2.69 12.89 0.00
C LEU A 109 2.88 14.02 1.03
N ASP A 110 1.80 14.56 1.61
CA ASP A 110 1.92 15.62 2.63
C ASP A 110 2.68 15.13 3.87
N GLY A 111 2.38 13.92 4.36
CA GLY A 111 3.08 13.31 5.47
C GLY A 111 4.55 13.00 5.14
N LEU A 112 4.82 12.50 3.92
CA LEU A 112 6.20 12.28 3.47
C LEU A 112 6.99 13.57 3.36
N HIS A 113 6.38 14.62 2.83
CA HIS A 113 7.01 15.92 2.70
C HIS A 113 7.39 16.48 4.08
N ALA A 114 6.48 16.41 5.04
CA ALA A 114 6.73 16.86 6.41
C ALA A 114 7.88 16.08 7.06
N ASP A 115 7.92 14.76 6.89
CA ASP A 115 8.96 13.93 7.46
C ASP A 115 10.31 14.17 6.79
N LEU A 116 10.38 14.19 5.45
CA LEU A 116 11.60 14.48 4.70
C LEU A 116 12.19 15.85 5.08
N HIS A 117 11.34 16.87 5.22
CA HIS A 117 11.77 18.19 5.67
C HIS A 117 12.39 18.16 7.08
N LEU A 118 11.79 17.44 8.04
CA LEU A 118 12.38 17.24 9.38
C LEU A 118 13.66 16.39 9.39
N LEU A 119 13.89 15.63 8.32
CA LEU A 119 15.13 14.90 8.08
C LEU A 119 16.19 15.75 7.36
N GLY A 120 15.84 16.95 6.89
CA GLY A 120 16.74 17.80 6.11
C GLY A 120 16.91 17.36 4.65
N ILE A 121 15.99 16.55 4.14
CA ILE A 121 16.01 16.01 2.78
C ILE A 121 15.03 16.81 1.92
N ASP A 122 15.52 17.40 0.82
CA ASP A 122 14.68 18.09 -0.15
C ASP A 122 14.09 17.08 -1.17
N PRO A 123 12.76 16.94 -1.24
CA PRO A 123 12.14 16.02 -2.18
C PRO A 123 12.33 16.37 -3.66
N ALA A 124 12.62 17.64 -3.99
CA ALA A 124 12.72 18.11 -5.37
C ALA A 124 13.85 17.44 -6.17
N GLY A 125 14.89 16.93 -5.49
CA GLY A 125 16.02 16.24 -6.09
C GLY A 125 15.92 14.71 -6.08
N LEU A 126 14.85 14.15 -5.53
CA LEU A 126 14.76 12.70 -5.33
C LEU A 126 14.39 11.96 -6.63
N PRO A 127 14.98 10.78 -6.89
CA PRO A 127 14.53 9.91 -7.96
C PRO A 127 13.05 9.54 -7.82
N VAL A 128 12.32 9.56 -8.94
CA VAL A 128 10.92 9.13 -9.00
C VAL A 128 10.79 7.90 -9.90
N ALA A 129 9.87 7.01 -9.53
CA ALA A 129 9.51 5.86 -10.34
C ALA A 129 8.84 6.31 -11.64
N LYS A 130 8.90 5.46 -12.67
CA LYS A 130 8.04 5.65 -13.84
C LYS A 130 6.62 5.23 -13.49
N GLY A 131 5.63 6.05 -13.88
CA GLY A 131 4.21 5.76 -13.67
C GLY A 131 3.51 5.08 -14.85
N ASP A 132 4.27 4.66 -15.87
CA ASP A 132 3.77 4.08 -17.12
C ASP A 132 3.20 2.67 -16.97
N TRP A 133 3.47 2.01 -15.84
CA TRP A 133 2.89 0.70 -15.52
C TRP A 133 1.38 0.74 -15.22
N LEU A 134 0.84 1.89 -14.79
CA LEU A 134 -0.57 2.02 -14.48
C LEU A 134 -1.38 2.26 -15.76
N ALA A 135 -2.21 1.28 -16.12
CA ALA A 135 -3.12 1.41 -17.25
C ALA A 135 -4.03 2.64 -17.12
N ALA A 136 -4.34 3.28 -18.25
CA ALA A 136 -5.25 4.42 -18.31
C ALA A 136 -6.73 4.00 -18.20
N ASP A 137 -7.07 3.29 -17.12
CA ASP A 137 -8.38 2.69 -16.86
C ASP A 137 -8.82 2.98 -15.40
N PRO A 138 -10.06 3.47 -15.17
CA PRO A 138 -10.57 3.71 -13.82
C PRO A 138 -10.53 2.49 -12.91
N ALA A 139 -10.80 1.28 -13.43
CA ALA A 139 -10.74 0.04 -12.65
C ALA A 139 -9.31 -0.25 -12.18
N ALA A 140 -8.30 0.07 -12.99
CA ALA A 140 -6.90 -0.05 -12.59
C ALA A 140 -6.60 0.89 -11.42
N ALA A 141 -7.04 2.15 -11.51
CA ALA A 141 -6.88 3.12 -10.42
C ALA A 141 -7.60 2.69 -9.13
N VAL A 142 -8.77 2.06 -9.20
CA VAL A 142 -9.44 1.49 -8.01
C VAL A 142 -8.63 0.33 -7.40
N GLY A 143 -8.00 -0.50 -8.24
CA GLY A 143 -7.06 -1.53 -7.78
C GLY A 143 -5.88 -0.95 -7.01
N VAL A 144 -5.30 0.16 -7.48
CA VAL A 144 -4.25 0.89 -6.75
C VAL A 144 -4.79 1.46 -5.43
N LEU A 145 -5.96 2.08 -5.44
CA LEU A 145 -6.58 2.64 -4.22
C LEU A 145 -6.79 1.57 -3.14
N TYR A 146 -7.19 0.35 -3.52
CA TYR A 146 -7.30 -0.77 -2.59
C TYR A 146 -5.97 -1.02 -1.85
N VAL A 147 -4.85 -1.02 -2.58
CA VAL A 147 -3.52 -1.24 -2.00
C VAL A 147 -3.10 -0.07 -1.12
N LEU A 148 -3.24 1.17 -1.58
CA LEU A 148 -2.81 2.35 -0.82
C LEU A 148 -3.61 2.51 0.48
N LEU A 149 -4.94 2.43 0.42
CA LEU A 149 -5.82 2.52 1.60
C LEU A 149 -5.66 1.32 2.55
N GLY A 150 -5.39 0.12 2.02
CA GLY A 150 -5.13 -1.05 2.84
C GLY A 150 -3.78 -0.97 3.57
N SER A 151 -2.75 -0.47 2.88
CA SER A 151 -1.37 -0.42 3.41
C SER A 151 -1.20 0.50 4.63
N THR A 152 -2.09 1.48 4.81
CA THR A 152 -2.06 2.41 5.96
C THR A 152 -2.52 1.78 7.27
N LEU A 153 -3.23 0.64 7.23
CA LEU A 153 -3.75 -0.03 8.44
C LEU A 153 -2.63 -0.66 9.29
N GLY A 154 -1.48 -0.97 8.68
CA GLY A 154 -0.30 -1.49 9.38
C GLY A 154 0.58 -0.41 10.03
N GLY A 155 0.26 0.88 9.84
CA GLY A 155 1.13 2.00 10.23
C GLY A 155 1.48 2.02 11.72
N GLN A 156 0.57 1.59 12.58
CA GLN A 156 0.77 1.58 14.04
C GLN A 156 1.96 0.72 14.50
N VAL A 157 2.23 -0.38 13.79
CA VAL A 157 3.40 -1.22 14.12
C VAL A 157 4.69 -0.48 13.79
N ILE A 158 4.73 0.19 12.64
CA ILE A 158 5.89 0.96 12.18
C ILE A 158 6.13 2.16 13.10
N ILE A 159 5.10 2.94 13.44
CA ILE A 159 5.24 4.09 14.36
C ILE A 159 5.84 3.64 15.70
N ARG A 160 5.36 2.54 16.27
CA ARG A 160 5.89 2.02 17.55
C ARG A 160 7.34 1.57 17.42
N ALA A 161 7.73 0.99 16.28
CA ALA A 161 9.11 0.60 16.05
C ALA A 161 10.01 1.83 15.91
N LEU A 162 9.61 2.82 15.10
CA LEU A 162 10.33 4.09 14.91
C LEU A 162 10.47 4.87 16.23
N GLY A 163 9.46 4.86 17.09
CA GLY A 163 9.54 5.44 18.42
C GLY A 163 10.57 4.75 19.33
N LYS A 164 10.77 3.44 19.18
CA LYS A 164 11.75 2.67 19.97
C LYS A 164 13.17 2.80 19.43
N SER A 165 13.37 2.74 18.11
CA SER A 165 14.71 2.78 17.50
C SER A 165 15.25 4.19 17.36
N LEU A 166 14.40 5.15 16.96
CA LEU A 166 14.82 6.51 16.59
C LEU A 166 14.20 7.62 17.45
N GLY A 167 13.28 7.28 18.38
CA GLY A 167 12.57 8.29 19.17
C GLY A 167 11.61 9.16 18.36
N LEU A 168 11.18 8.69 17.18
CA LEU A 168 10.30 9.46 16.29
C LEU A 168 8.83 9.36 16.70
N SER A 169 8.08 10.40 16.33
CA SER A 169 6.65 10.54 16.51
C SER A 169 6.06 11.25 15.29
N ALA A 170 4.73 11.37 15.24
CA ALA A 170 4.04 12.14 14.19
C ALA A 170 4.57 13.59 14.07
N ALA A 171 5.04 14.19 15.17
CA ALA A 171 5.55 15.56 15.19
C ALA A 171 7.07 15.67 14.95
N SER A 172 7.79 14.55 14.86
CA SER A 172 9.26 14.53 14.84
C SER A 172 9.87 13.69 13.71
N GLY A 173 9.08 13.34 12.69
CA GLY A 173 9.57 12.63 11.48
C GLY A 173 8.90 11.29 11.20
N ALA A 174 7.72 11.02 11.77
CA ALA A 174 6.88 9.87 11.44
C ALA A 174 5.42 10.25 11.14
N ALA A 175 5.20 11.46 10.61
CA ALA A 175 3.90 11.97 10.18
C ALA A 175 3.26 11.03 9.15
N TYR A 176 4.00 10.60 8.11
CA TYR A 176 3.55 9.72 7.02
C TYR A 176 2.90 8.42 7.49
N HIS A 177 3.39 7.88 8.61
CA HIS A 177 2.85 6.65 9.16
C HIS A 177 1.66 6.91 10.10
N ALA A 178 1.52 8.12 10.64
CA ALA A 178 0.61 8.46 11.73
C ALA A 178 -0.69 9.15 11.30
N ALA A 179 -0.62 10.22 10.50
CA ALA A 179 -1.81 11.03 10.16
C ALA A 179 -2.70 10.33 9.13
N GLU A 180 -2.07 9.57 8.25
CA GLU A 180 -2.67 8.85 7.14
C GLU A 180 -3.46 7.64 7.65
N ALA A 181 -3.00 6.97 8.72
CA ALA A 181 -3.70 5.86 9.36
C ALA A 181 -5.13 6.26 9.76
N ALA A 182 -5.31 7.43 10.39
CA ALA A 182 -6.62 7.87 10.84
C ALA A 182 -7.59 8.21 9.68
N ARG A 183 -7.09 8.76 8.57
CA ARG A 183 -7.92 9.07 7.39
C ARG A 183 -8.35 7.78 6.69
N ALA A 184 -7.41 6.87 6.49
CA ALA A 184 -7.67 5.59 5.84
C ALA A 184 -8.54 4.66 6.69
N GLU A 185 -8.34 4.59 8.01
CA GLU A 185 -9.18 3.80 8.93
C GLU A 185 -10.67 4.17 8.82
N ARG A 186 -10.98 5.46 8.62
CA ARG A 186 -12.37 5.91 8.41
C ARG A 186 -12.88 5.59 7.00
N ALA A 187 -12.02 5.71 5.99
CA ALA A 187 -12.40 5.50 4.59
C ALA A 187 -12.51 4.02 4.22
N TRP A 188 -11.73 3.14 4.87
CA TRP A 188 -11.55 1.75 4.48
C TRP A 188 -12.84 0.91 4.51
N PRO A 189 -13.65 0.91 5.59
CA PRO A 189 -14.91 0.15 5.59
C PRO A 189 -15.86 0.61 4.48
N ARG A 190 -15.92 1.93 4.23
CA ARG A 190 -16.74 2.51 3.15
C ARG A 190 -16.21 2.13 1.77
N PHE A 191 -14.89 2.10 1.60
CA PHE A 191 -14.25 1.65 0.36
C PHE A 191 -14.61 0.20 0.06
N LEU A 192 -14.46 -0.71 1.03
CA LEU A 192 -14.79 -2.13 0.86
C LEU A 192 -16.28 -2.35 0.55
N ALA A 193 -17.17 -1.66 1.27
CA ALA A 193 -18.61 -1.74 1.00
C ALA A 193 -18.96 -1.25 -0.42
N THR A 194 -18.29 -0.18 -0.88
CA THR A 194 -18.49 0.35 -2.26
C THR A 194 -17.93 -0.64 -3.29
N LEU A 195 -16.80 -1.28 -3.00
CA LEU A 195 -16.17 -2.30 -3.85
C LEU A 195 -17.08 -3.50 -4.06
N ASP A 196 -17.68 -4.01 -2.99
CA ASP A 196 -18.57 -5.16 -3.06
C ASP A 196 -19.90 -4.85 -3.74
N ALA A 197 -20.43 -3.64 -3.52
CA ALA A 197 -21.69 -3.20 -4.13
C ALA A 197 -21.56 -2.82 -5.61
N THR A 198 -20.34 -2.64 -6.12
CA THR A 198 -20.12 -2.20 -7.51
C THR A 198 -20.26 -3.39 -8.47
N PRO A 199 -21.10 -3.29 -9.51
CA PRO A 199 -21.27 -4.34 -10.51
C PRO A 199 -20.10 -4.34 -11.50
N TRP A 200 -18.99 -4.97 -11.12
CA TRP A 200 -17.84 -5.13 -12.00
C TRP A 200 -18.13 -6.13 -13.11
N ASN A 201 -17.94 -5.73 -14.37
CA ASN A 201 -17.86 -6.69 -15.47
C ASN A 201 -16.53 -7.44 -15.44
N THR A 202 -16.45 -8.58 -16.14
CA THR A 202 -15.26 -9.45 -16.15
C THR A 202 -13.96 -8.73 -16.54
N SER A 203 -14.03 -7.81 -17.50
CA SER A 203 -12.86 -7.07 -17.96
C SER A 203 -12.38 -6.10 -16.87
N ALA A 204 -13.28 -5.31 -16.31
CA ALA A 204 -12.96 -4.34 -15.27
C ALA A 204 -12.46 -5.01 -13.98
N ALA A 205 -13.08 -6.12 -13.58
CA ALA A 205 -12.64 -6.93 -12.44
C ALA A 205 -11.19 -7.43 -12.61
N ARG A 206 -10.87 -7.94 -13.81
CA ARG A 206 -9.50 -8.38 -14.13
C ARG A 206 -8.52 -7.21 -14.09
N THR A 207 -8.86 -6.08 -14.73
CA THR A 207 -8.02 -4.87 -14.72
C THR A 207 -7.74 -4.40 -13.29
N LEU A 208 -8.76 -4.37 -12.44
CA LEU A 208 -8.66 -4.01 -11.03
C LEU A 208 -7.71 -4.95 -10.27
N GLN A 209 -7.88 -6.27 -10.41
CA GLN A 209 -7.05 -7.27 -9.75
C GLN A 209 -5.60 -7.19 -10.21
N THR A 210 -5.38 -7.10 -11.53
CA THR A 210 -4.04 -6.96 -12.13
C THR A 210 -3.34 -5.71 -11.61
N ALA A 211 -4.03 -4.56 -11.56
CA ALA A 211 -3.45 -3.32 -11.06
C ALA A 211 -3.11 -3.40 -9.56
N ALA A 212 -3.96 -4.03 -8.75
CA ALA A 212 -3.67 -4.22 -7.32
C ALA A 212 -2.41 -5.07 -7.11
N VAL A 213 -2.28 -6.19 -7.82
CA VAL A 213 -1.07 -7.04 -7.76
C VAL A 213 0.16 -6.28 -8.27
N ALA A 214 0.04 -5.59 -9.42
CA ALA A 214 1.12 -4.82 -10.01
C ALA A 214 1.62 -3.71 -9.08
N THR A 215 0.73 -3.09 -8.30
CA THR A 215 1.11 -2.04 -7.33
C THR A 215 2.09 -2.58 -6.28
N PHE A 216 1.84 -3.79 -5.74
CA PHE A 216 2.77 -4.43 -4.80
C PHE A 216 4.10 -4.76 -5.46
N GLN A 217 4.07 -5.34 -6.65
CA GLN A 217 5.28 -5.76 -7.39
C GLN A 217 6.15 -4.57 -7.76
N HIS A 218 5.57 -3.54 -8.38
CA HIS A 218 6.32 -2.34 -8.76
C HIS A 218 6.86 -1.58 -7.55
N PHE A 219 6.15 -1.57 -6.42
CA PHE A 219 6.68 -0.96 -5.21
C PHE A 219 7.83 -1.77 -4.64
N GLN A 220 7.72 -3.11 -4.59
CA GLN A 220 8.82 -3.97 -4.16
C GLN A 220 10.07 -3.76 -5.04
N ASP A 221 9.91 -3.86 -6.36
CA ASP A 221 11.00 -3.66 -7.32
C ASP A 221 11.66 -2.30 -7.13
N TRP A 222 10.85 -1.25 -6.94
CA TRP A 222 11.34 0.11 -6.68
C TRP A 222 12.13 0.23 -5.38
N LEU A 223 11.70 -0.44 -4.31
CA LEU A 223 12.42 -0.44 -3.04
C LEU A 223 13.75 -1.17 -3.11
N GLU A 224 13.84 -2.22 -3.94
CA GLU A 224 15.01 -3.07 -4.07
C GLU A 224 16.03 -2.57 -5.11
N GLN A 225 15.67 -1.58 -5.93
CA GLN A 225 16.61 -0.94 -6.85
C GLN A 225 17.85 -0.41 -6.12
N PRO A 226 19.07 -0.60 -6.64
CA PRO A 226 20.28 -0.01 -6.06
C PRO A 226 20.15 1.52 -5.94
N ILE A 227 20.58 2.08 -4.81
CA ILE A 227 20.70 3.53 -4.67
C ILE A 227 21.81 3.98 -5.64
N PRO A 228 21.58 4.94 -6.55
CA PRO A 228 22.68 5.59 -7.26
C PRO A 228 23.62 6.20 -6.21
N THR A 229 24.84 5.70 -6.15
CA THR A 229 25.81 5.77 -5.06
C THR A 229 25.80 7.07 -4.23
N GLU A 230 25.52 6.92 -2.93
CA GLU A 230 25.82 7.68 -1.68
C GLU A 230 26.40 9.11 -1.63
N GLU A 231 26.56 9.87 -2.71
CA GLU A 231 27.21 11.20 -2.61
C GLU A 231 26.28 12.38 -2.26
N ARG A 232 24.96 12.18 -2.08
CA ARG A 232 24.02 13.29 -1.82
C ARG A 232 22.82 12.94 -0.92
N LEU A 233 23.07 12.40 0.27
CA LEU A 233 22.15 12.54 1.41
C LEU A 233 22.90 13.06 2.63
#